data_AF-A0A1P8WQP0-F1
#
_entry.id   AF-A0A1P8WQP0-F1
#
_cell.length_a   1.000
_cell.length_b   1.000
_cell.length_c   1.000
_cell.angle_alpha   90.00
_cell.angle_beta   90.00
_cell.angle_gamma   90.00
#
_symmetry.space_group_name_H-M   'P 1'
#
loop_
_entity.id
_entity.type
_entity.pdbx_description
1 polymer ?
#
loop_
_entity_poly.entity_id
_entity_poly.type
_entity_poly.pdbx_seq_one_letter_code
_entity_poly.pdbx_strand_id
1 'polypeptide(L)'
;MALKHKEEHFTRWTHVENGQVLNRRLHRIEVQANDGRLYVIKGDRLPDFIQTCTGVGHKGTHLAQILFNPNRQPKQFGLSDPEPWPSSRDVLMAVIGVMSFIFLRYAFRLIGLA
;
A
#
# COMPACT_ATOMS: atom_id res chain seq x y z
N MET A 1 20.27 15.40 -6.76
CA MET A 1 20.92 14.93 -8.03
C MET A 1 21.69 13.64 -7.74
N ALA A 2 21.85 12.75 -8.72
CA ALA A 2 22.51 11.45 -8.53
C ALA A 2 23.84 11.53 -7.75
N LEU A 3 24.08 10.57 -6.85
CA LEU A 3 25.35 10.48 -6.13
C LEU A 3 26.42 9.93 -7.06
N LYS A 4 27.66 10.39 -6.90
CA LYS A 4 28.80 9.95 -7.71
C LYS A 4 29.85 9.29 -6.84
N HIS A 5 30.33 8.11 -7.26
CA HIS A 5 31.48 7.46 -6.65
C HIS A 5 32.43 7.02 -7.75
N LYS A 6 33.64 7.60 -7.75
CA LYS A 6 34.58 7.51 -8.87
C LYS A 6 33.92 8.06 -10.15
N GLU A 7 33.66 7.19 -11.14
CA GLU A 7 33.04 7.55 -12.42
C GLU A 7 31.56 7.14 -12.51
N GLU A 8 31.07 6.35 -11.55
CA GLU A 8 29.72 5.81 -11.59
C GLU A 8 28.73 6.68 -10.83
N HIS A 9 27.55 6.85 -11.42
CA HIS A 9 26.41 7.48 -10.78
C HIS A 9 25.53 6.42 -10.14
N PHE A 10 25.02 6.71 -8.95
CA PHE A 10 24.12 5.83 -8.22
C PHE A 10 23.13 6.63 -7.36
N THR A 11 22.01 6.00 -7.06
CA THR A 11 21.07 6.42 -6.02
C THR A 11 21.33 5.62 -4.76
N ARG A 12 21.31 6.29 -3.59
CA ARG A 12 21.24 5.57 -2.31
C ARG A 12 19.80 5.09 -2.11
N TRP A 13 19.60 3.78 -2.04
CA TRP A 13 18.32 3.19 -1.67
C TRP A 13 18.38 2.68 -0.24
N THR A 14 17.42 3.13 0.56
CA THR A 14 17.22 2.70 1.94
C THR A 14 15.85 2.06 2.07
N HIS A 15 15.83 0.79 2.47
CA HIS A 15 14.61 0.07 2.80
C HIS A 15 14.54 -0.17 4.29
N VAL A 16 13.43 0.23 4.90
CA VAL A 16 13.16 0.05 6.33
C VAL A 16 11.93 -0.83 6.49
N GLU A 17 12.12 -1.99 7.11
CA GLU A 17 11.08 -2.98 7.37
C GLU A 17 11.30 -3.61 8.73
N ASN A 18 10.28 -3.59 9.60
CA ASN A 18 10.30 -4.25 10.92
C ASN A 18 11.55 -3.92 11.78
N GLY A 19 12.00 -2.67 11.74
CA GLY A 19 13.20 -2.22 12.45
C GLY A 19 14.54 -2.61 11.80
N GLN A 20 14.50 -3.40 10.72
CA GLN A 20 15.66 -3.69 9.89
C GLN A 20 15.85 -2.60 8.85
N VAL A 21 17.11 -2.17 8.66
CA VAL A 21 17.48 -1.16 7.68
C VAL A 21 18.43 -1.78 6.66
N LEU A 22 17.99 -1.83 5.40
CA LEU A 22 18.77 -2.27 4.27
C LEU A 22 19.21 -1.05 3.45
N ASN A 23 20.52 -0.87 3.30
CA ASN A 23 21.09 0.16 2.44
C ASN A 23 21.76 -0.45 1.22
N ARG A 24 21.45 0.08 0.04
CA ARG A 24 21.98 -0.38 -1.25
C ARG A 24 22.23 0.80 -2.20
N ARG A 25 23.06 0.55 -3.21
CA ARG A 25 23.31 1.48 -4.31
C ARG A 25 22.55 0.98 -5.54
N LEU A 26 21.79 1.86 -6.18
CA LEU A 26 21.09 1.58 -7.44
C LEU A 26 21.73 2.37 -8.57
N HIS A 27 22.14 1.68 -9.63
CA HIS A 27 22.76 2.30 -10.82
C HIS A 27 21.78 2.47 -11.98
N ARG A 28 20.63 1.81 -11.91
CA ARG A 28 19.58 1.82 -12.92
C ARG A 28 18.24 1.59 -12.25
N ILE A 29 17.25 2.39 -12.61
CA ILE A 29 15.86 2.19 -12.23
C ILE A 29 15.08 1.92 -13.50
N GLU A 30 14.35 0.82 -13.53
CA GLU A 30 13.51 0.42 -14.65
C GLU A 30 12.06 0.41 -14.19
N VAL A 31 11.21 1.12 -14.93
CA VAL A 31 9.77 1.23 -14.65
C VAL A 31 9.03 0.80 -15.89
N GLN A 32 8.33 -0.34 -15.81
CA GLN A 32 7.45 -0.79 -16.88
C GLN A 32 6.08 -0.15 -16.69
N ALA A 33 5.61 0.56 -17.72
CA ALA A 33 4.26 1.09 -17.76
C ALA A 33 3.25 0.01 -18.20
N ASN A 34 1.98 0.30 -17.94
CA ASN A 34 0.85 -0.55 -18.30
C ASN A 34 0.69 -0.77 -19.82
N ASP A 35 1.20 0.16 -20.63
CA ASP A 35 1.26 0.05 -22.09
C ASP A 35 2.44 -0.82 -22.58
N GLY A 36 3.21 -1.41 -21.65
CA GLY A 36 4.37 -2.25 -21.93
C GLY A 36 5.66 -1.48 -22.16
N ARG A 37 5.65 -0.14 -22.14
CA ARG A 37 6.87 0.67 -22.31
C ARG A 37 7.76 0.58 -21.08
N LEU A 38 9.06 0.44 -21.30
CA LEU A 38 10.06 0.43 -20.23
C LEU A 38 10.76 1.79 -20.14
N TYR A 39 10.55 2.50 -19.03
CA TYR A 39 11.26 3.72 -18.71
C TYR A 39 12.52 3.39 -17.92
N VAL A 40 13.66 3.90 -18.38
CA VAL A 40 14.95 3.64 -17.76
C VAL A 40 15.56 4.95 -17.27
N ILE A 41 15.82 5.01 -15.96
CA ILE A 41 16.52 6.12 -15.31
C ILE A 41 17.91 5.63 -14.94
N LYS A 42 18.95 6.33 -15.40
CA LYS A 42 20.36 5.99 -15.18
C LYS A 42 21.23 7.24 -15.20
N GLY A 43 22.44 7.13 -14.67
CA GLY A 43 23.42 8.20 -14.75
C GLY A 43 23.05 9.40 -13.89
N ASP A 44 23.26 10.58 -14.44
CA ASP A 44 22.93 11.89 -13.87
C ASP A 44 21.44 12.10 -13.55
N ARG A 45 20.56 11.40 -14.28
CA ARG A 45 19.10 11.45 -14.10
C ARG A 45 18.59 10.68 -12.90
N LEU A 46 19.45 9.92 -12.22
CA LEU A 46 19.09 9.23 -10.99
C LEU A 46 18.81 10.24 -9.86
N PRO A 47 17.87 9.96 -8.95
CA PRO A 47 17.76 10.71 -7.71
C PRO A 47 18.98 10.45 -6.82
N ASP A 48 19.27 11.36 -5.89
CA ASP A 48 20.28 11.13 -4.84
C ASP A 48 19.84 10.02 -3.88
N PHE A 49 18.56 10.02 -3.52
CA PHE A 49 18.03 9.18 -2.46
C PHE A 49 16.64 8.63 -2.76
N ILE A 50 16.44 7.36 -2.45
CA ILE A 50 15.14 6.69 -2.42
C ILE A 50 14.98 6.02 -1.07
N GLN A 51 13.86 6.29 -0.40
CA GLN A 51 13.47 5.60 0.82
C GLN A 51 12.17 4.85 0.61
N THR A 52 12.19 3.57 0.97
CA THR A 52 10.99 2.75 1.07
C THR A 52 10.81 2.34 2.52
N CYS A 53 9.64 2.61 3.09
CA CYS A 53 9.31 2.26 4.47
C CYS A 53 8.03 1.43 4.45
N THR A 54 8.07 0.25 5.07
CA THR A 54 6.89 -0.60 5.32
C THR A 54 6.49 -0.59 6.80
N GLY A 55 7.16 0.23 7.62
CA GLY A 55 7.11 0.20 9.08
C GLY A 55 5.83 0.73 9.75
N VAL A 56 4.87 1.27 9.01
CA VAL A 56 3.51 1.48 9.55
C VAL A 56 2.68 0.27 9.17
N GLY A 57 2.25 -0.50 10.16
CA GLY A 57 1.32 -1.60 9.99
C GLY A 57 -0.03 -1.08 9.47
N HIS A 58 -0.14 -0.86 8.17
CA HIS A 58 -1.40 -0.60 7.51
C HIS A 58 -2.04 -1.92 7.10
N LYS A 59 -3.29 -2.13 7.52
CA LYS A 59 -4.12 -3.25 7.10
C LYS A 59 -4.62 -2.95 5.68
N GLY A 60 -3.96 -3.49 4.64
CA GLY A 60 -4.32 -3.23 3.24
C GLY A 60 -3.18 -3.49 2.25
N THR A 61 -3.42 -3.25 0.97
CA THR A 61 -2.43 -3.44 -0.10
C THR A 61 -1.29 -2.43 0.02
N HIS A 62 -0.06 -2.90 0.26
CA HIS A 62 1.13 -2.05 0.29
C HIS A 62 1.52 -1.68 -1.15
N LEU A 63 1.36 -0.42 -1.53
CA LEU A 63 1.76 0.06 -2.85
C LEU A 63 2.82 1.17 -2.73
N ALA A 64 3.98 0.94 -3.34
CA ALA A 64 5.00 1.96 -3.55
C ALA A 64 4.81 2.55 -4.95
N GLN A 65 4.32 3.79 -5.04
CA GLN A 65 4.15 4.49 -6.32
C GLN A 65 5.24 5.54 -6.48
N ILE A 66 6.05 5.41 -7.54
CA ILE A 66 7.05 6.42 -7.91
C ILE A 66 6.57 7.08 -9.20
N LEU A 67 6.08 8.31 -9.10
CA LEU A 67 5.55 9.09 -10.22
C LEU A 67 6.62 10.07 -10.73
N PHE A 68 7.00 9.94 -12.01
CA PHE A 68 7.94 10.85 -12.66
C PHE A 68 7.20 11.81 -13.62
N ASN A 69 7.40 13.12 -13.42
CA ASN A 69 6.92 14.23 -14.25
C ASN A 69 5.40 14.28 -14.54
N PRO A 70 4.54 14.53 -13.53
CA PRO A 70 3.11 14.65 -13.76
C PRO A 70 2.77 16.04 -14.36
N ASN A 71 2.72 16.15 -15.68
CA ASN A 71 2.15 17.34 -16.36
C ASN A 71 0.62 17.45 -16.17
N ARG A 72 -0.02 16.44 -15.59
CA ARG A 72 -1.40 16.44 -15.10
C ARG A 72 -1.42 15.66 -13.79
N GLN A 73 -2.26 16.06 -12.84
CA GLN A 73 -2.52 15.25 -11.65
C GLN A 73 -2.84 13.83 -12.11
N PRO A 74 -2.07 12.80 -11.70
CA PRO A 74 -2.42 11.44 -12.04
C PRO A 74 -3.83 11.23 -11.50
N LYS A 75 -4.79 10.88 -12.37
CA LYS A 75 -6.02 10.27 -11.88
C LYS A 75 -5.55 9.12 -11.01
N GLN A 76 -5.79 9.21 -9.70
CA GLN A 76 -5.56 8.10 -8.79
C GLN A 76 -6.26 6.92 -9.45
N PHE A 77 -5.48 6.01 -10.05
CA PHE A 77 -5.99 4.71 -10.41
C PHE A 77 -6.47 4.19 -9.08
N GLY A 78 -7.80 4.05 -8.94
CA GLY A 78 -8.46 3.69 -7.70
C GLY A 78 -7.88 2.39 -7.17
N LEU A 79 -6.78 2.50 -6.44
CA LEU A 79 -6.54 1.74 -5.25
C LEU A 79 -7.76 2.10 -4.42
N SER A 80 -8.71 1.18 -4.38
CA SER A 80 -9.80 1.23 -3.42
C SER A 80 -9.15 1.60 -2.11
N ASP A 81 -9.36 2.84 -1.66
CA ASP A 81 -8.94 3.25 -0.33
C ASP A 81 -9.44 2.13 0.59
N PRO A 82 -8.59 1.55 1.46
CA PRO A 82 -9.01 0.47 2.33
C PRO A 82 -10.29 0.96 3.03
N GLU A 83 -11.41 0.28 2.77
CA GLU A 83 -12.74 0.72 3.20
C GLU A 83 -12.61 1.13 4.68
N PRO A 84 -12.93 2.39 5.03
CA PRO A 84 -12.72 2.86 6.39
C PRO A 84 -13.52 1.96 7.32
N TRP A 85 -12.85 1.43 8.34
CA TRP A 85 -13.53 0.64 9.36
C TRP A 85 -14.36 1.58 10.25
N PRO A 86 -15.63 1.25 10.54
CA PRO A 86 -16.35 0.02 10.15
C PRO A 86 -16.88 0.08 8.71
N SER A 87 -16.68 -1.02 7.95
CA SER A 87 -17.24 -1.15 6.61
C SER A 87 -18.75 -1.39 6.64
N SER A 88 -19.44 -1.10 5.53
CA SER A 88 -20.88 -1.38 5.37
C SER A 88 -21.21 -2.85 5.64
N ARG A 89 -20.32 -3.76 5.24
CA ARG A 89 -20.40 -5.20 5.53
C ARG A 89 -20.32 -5.48 7.03
N ASP A 90 -19.43 -4.82 7.76
CA ASP A 90 -19.26 -5.05 9.20
C ASP A 90 -20.50 -4.60 9.98
N VAL A 91 -21.11 -3.46 9.59
CA VAL A 91 -22.37 -3.00 10.16
C VAL A 91 -23.50 -3.99 9.86
N LEU A 92 -23.59 -4.49 8.63
CA LEU A 92 -24.59 -5.49 8.25
C LEU A 92 -24.46 -6.78 9.08
N MET A 93 -23.24 -7.28 9.25
CA MET A 93 -22.97 -8.48 10.03
C MET A 93 -23.30 -8.29 11.51
N ALA A 94 -23.03 -7.10 12.07
CA ALA A 94 -23.42 -6.76 13.44
C ALA A 94 -24.95 -6.78 13.61
N VAL A 95 -25.69 -6.19 12.67
CA VAL A 95 -27.16 -6.19 12.68
C VAL A 95 -27.72 -7.61 12.58
N ILE A 96 -27.20 -8.44 11.67
CA ILE A 96 -27.62 -9.84 11.53
C ILE A 96 -27.37 -10.62 12.82
N GLY A 97 -26.22 -10.43 13.46
CA GLY A 97 -25.89 -11.07 14.73
C GLY A 97 -26.87 -10.72 15.85
N VAL A 98 -27.19 -9.43 16.02
CA VAL A 98 -28.17 -8.96 17.01
C VAL A 98 -29.57 -9.54 16.74
N MET A 99 -30.02 -9.50 15.49
CA MET A 99 -31.33 -10.04 15.10
C MET A 99 -31.43 -11.55 15.34
N SER A 100 -30.36 -12.30 15.02
CA SER A 100 -30.29 -13.75 15.22
C SER A 100 -30.38 -14.11 16.71
N PHE A 101 -29.69 -13.36 17.57
CA PHE A 101 -29.73 -13.56 19.01
C PHE A 101 -31.13 -13.28 19.60
N ILE A 102 -31.77 -12.19 19.16
CA ILE A 102 -33.14 -11.85 19.58
C ILE A 102 -34.11 -12.96 19.15
N PHE A 103 -34.02 -13.41 17.90
CA PHE A 103 -34.87 -14.47 17.38
C PHE A 103 -34.71 -15.78 18.16
N LEU A 104 -33.47 -16.18 18.44
CA LEU A 104 -33.16 -17.37 19.23
C LEU A 104 -33.73 -17.28 20.64
N ARG A 105 -33.64 -16.11 21.28
CA ARG A 105 -34.23 -15.86 22.61
C ARG A 105 -35.75 -15.97 22.61
N TYR A 106 -36.42 -15.47 21.56
CA TYR A 106 -37.86 -15.64 21.41
C TYR A 106 -38.25 -17.09 21.14
N ALA A 107 -37.50 -17.81 20.31
CA ALA A 107 -37.72 -19.22 20.03
C ALA A 107 -37.60 -20.07 21.32
N PHE A 108 -36.58 -19.85 22.14
CA PHE A 108 -36.44 -20.53 23.43
C PHE A 108 -37.60 -20.24 24.39
N ARG A 109 -38.08 -19.00 24.44
CA ARG A 109 -39.28 -18.64 25.23
C ARG A 109 -40.55 -19.32 24.72
N LEU A 110 -40.71 -19.44 23.40
CA LEU A 110 -41.87 -20.09 22.78
C LEU A 110 -41.88 -21.61 22.99
N ILE A 111 -40.69 -22.24 23.06
CA ILE A 111 -40.53 -23.68 23.32
C ILE A 111 -40.62 -24.00 24.82
N GLY A 112 -40.77 -22.99 25.69
CA GLY A 112 -40.87 -23.18 27.15
C GLY A 112 -39.55 -23.60 27.81
N LEU A 113 -38.42 -23.34 27.16
CA LEU A 113 -37.08 -23.71 27.61
C LEU A 113 -36.38 -22.58 28.42
N ALA A 114 -37.17 -21.67 29.01
CA ALA A 114 -36.68 -20.52 29.78
C ALA A 114 -37.25 -20.53 31.20
#